data_AF-A0A0B4CX76-F1
#
_entry.id   AF-A0A0B4CX76-F1
#
_cell.length_a   1.000
_cell.length_b   1.000
_cell.length_c   1.000
_cell.angle_alpha   90.00
_cell.angle_beta   90.00
_cell.angle_gamma   90.00
#
_symmetry.space_group_name_H-M   'P 1'
#
loop_
_entity.id
_entity.type
_entity.pdbx_description
1 polymer ?
#
loop_
_entity_poly.entity_id
_entity_poly.type
_entity_poly.pdbx_seq_one_letter_code
_entity_poly.pdbx_strand_id
1 'polypeptide(L)'
;MHGTAFKHIELEDGSGDYFEGSAEFCWTASRVAADRETGEPGGWEVYTSIAFALVDDMLYSRDELALRFGKEEVTRIEAYYEEEAFPEELNDFENIYDDEDAKFDPAAILRAAEPFLAIAAE
;
A
#
# COMPACT_ATOMS: atom_id res chain seq x y z
N MET A 1 8.23 -3.99 4.38
CA MET A 1 7.04 -3.51 5.13
C MET A 1 5.91 -4.49 4.91
N HIS A 2 5.00 -4.63 5.86
CA HIS A 2 3.76 -5.38 5.65
C HIS A 2 2.64 -4.67 6.40
N GLY A 3 1.41 -4.85 5.97
CA GLY A 3 0.26 -4.21 6.60
C GLY A 3 -1.05 -4.70 6.03
N THR A 4 -2.11 -4.10 6.54
CA THR A 4 -3.43 -4.17 5.92
C THR A 4 -3.92 -2.77 5.58
N ALA A 5 -4.77 -2.66 4.57
CA ALA A 5 -5.37 -1.39 4.19
C ALA A 5 -6.80 -1.61 3.69
N PHE A 6 -7.71 -0.75 4.14
CA PHE A 6 -9.06 -0.69 3.59
C PHE A 6 -9.09 0.26 2.39
N LYS A 7 -9.64 -0.23 1.27
CA LYS A 7 -9.72 0.50 0.01
C LYS A 7 -11.11 0.40 -0.58
N HIS A 8 -11.51 1.46 -1.28
CA HIS A 8 -12.68 1.41 -2.15
C HIS A 8 -12.34 0.55 -3.38
N ILE A 9 -13.27 -0.31 -3.81
CA ILE A 9 -13.08 -1.15 -5.00
C ILE A 9 -14.31 -1.04 -5.90
N GLU A 10 -14.11 -1.25 -7.19
CA GLU A 10 -15.16 -1.35 -8.19
C GLU A 10 -14.96 -2.64 -8.98
N LEU A 11 -15.96 -3.51 -9.01
CA LEU A 11 -15.92 -4.82 -9.65
C LEU A 11 -16.96 -4.89 -10.76
N GLU A 12 -16.58 -5.41 -11.93
CA GLU A 12 -17.48 -5.71 -13.04
C GLU A 12 -17.92 -7.19 -13.00
N ASP A 13 -19.20 -7.47 -13.20
CA ASP A 13 -19.68 -8.83 -13.34
C ASP A 13 -19.70 -9.32 -14.81
N GLY A 14 -20.04 -10.60 -15.02
CA GLY A 14 -20.10 -11.18 -16.37
C GLY A 14 -21.18 -10.60 -17.30
N SER A 15 -22.04 -9.71 -16.81
CA SER A 15 -23.04 -8.98 -17.59
C SER A 15 -22.59 -7.57 -17.98
N GLY A 16 -21.47 -7.10 -17.43
CA GLY A 16 -20.95 -5.74 -17.61
C GLY A 16 -21.51 -4.73 -16.61
N ASP A 17 -22.21 -5.19 -15.57
CA ASP A 17 -22.69 -4.33 -14.49
C ASP A 17 -21.57 -4.09 -13.47
N TYR A 18 -21.44 -2.85 -13.01
CA TYR A 18 -20.43 -2.43 -12.05
C TYR A 18 -20.99 -2.36 -10.62
N PHE A 19 -20.17 -2.81 -9.67
CA PHE A 19 -20.50 -2.89 -8.26
C PHE A 19 -19.41 -2.19 -7.45
N GLU A 20 -19.83 -1.22 -6.64
CA GLU A 20 -18.95 -0.51 -5.70
C GLU A 20 -18.87 -1.27 -4.37
N GLY A 21 -17.70 -1.24 -3.75
CA GLY A 21 -17.48 -1.90 -2.48
C GLY A 21 -16.27 -1.37 -1.73
N SER A 22 -15.97 -2.03 -0.61
CA SER A 22 -14.75 -1.77 0.16
C SER A 22 -14.07 -3.07 0.52
N ALA A 23 -12.77 -3.17 0.27
CA ALA A 23 -11.97 -4.35 0.54
C ALA A 23 -10.85 -4.08 1.53
N GLU A 24 -10.58 -5.04 2.41
CA GLU A 24 -9.33 -5.09 3.15
C GLU A 24 -8.30 -5.86 2.33
N PHE A 25 -7.16 -5.22 2.07
CA PHE A 25 -6.00 -5.82 1.43
C PHE A 25 -4.96 -6.17 2.48
N CYS A 26 -4.40 -7.37 2.39
CA CYS A 26 -3.15 -7.74 3.05
C CYS A 26 -2.01 -7.56 2.06
N TRP A 27 -1.00 -6.77 2.44
CA TRP A 27 0.09 -6.43 1.54
C TRP A 27 1.46 -6.54 2.20
N THR A 28 2.45 -6.80 1.36
CA THR A 28 3.87 -6.77 1.70
C THR A 28 4.61 -5.94 0.67
N ALA A 29 5.52 -5.08 1.11
CA ALA A 29 6.30 -4.23 0.22
C ALA A 29 7.81 -4.33 0.52
N SER A 30 8.63 -4.35 -0.51
CA SER A 30 10.09 -4.30 -0.44
C SER A 30 10.63 -3.19 -1.31
N ARG A 31 11.64 -2.49 -0.80
CA ARG A 31 12.32 -1.46 -1.57
C ARG A 31 13.43 -2.10 -2.40
N VAL A 32 13.37 -1.90 -3.70
CA VAL A 32 14.35 -2.37 -4.68
C VAL A 32 15.24 -1.22 -5.09
N ALA A 33 16.55 -1.45 -5.03
CA ALA A 33 17.53 -0.47 -5.44
C ALA A 33 17.50 -0.30 -6.96
N ALA A 34 17.77 0.92 -7.44
CA ALA A 34 17.98 1.15 -8.86
C ALA A 34 19.16 0.33 -9.38
N ASP A 35 18.96 -0.36 -10.49
CA ASP A 35 20.00 -1.13 -11.15
C ASP A 35 20.64 -0.28 -12.25
N ARG A 36 21.91 0.07 -12.03
CA ARG A 36 22.69 0.90 -12.95
C ARG A 36 23.14 0.14 -14.21
N GLU A 37 23.18 -1.18 -14.18
CA GLU A 37 23.59 -2.01 -15.31
C GLU A 37 22.44 -2.22 -16.30
N THR A 38 21.22 -2.37 -15.80
CA THR A 38 20.00 -2.53 -16.63
C THR A 38 19.32 -1.19 -16.95
N GLY A 39 19.59 -0.15 -16.14
CA GLY A 39 18.93 1.15 -16.25
C GLY A 39 17.56 1.21 -15.58
N GLU A 40 17.22 0.21 -14.76
CA GLU A 40 15.94 0.16 -14.06
C GLU A 40 15.94 1.13 -12.85
N PRO A 41 14.93 2.00 -12.72
CA PRO A 41 14.94 3.11 -11.77
C PRO A 41 14.83 2.72 -10.28
N GLY A 42 14.68 1.43 -9.96
CA GLY A 42 14.36 0.98 -8.59
C GLY A 42 12.96 1.42 -8.16
N GLY A 43 12.55 1.11 -6.94
CA GLY A 43 11.22 1.48 -6.45
C GLY A 43 10.69 0.56 -5.37
N TRP A 44 9.37 0.62 -5.17
CA TRP A 44 8.65 -0.33 -4.32
C TRP A 44 8.14 -1.48 -5.16
N GLU A 45 8.51 -2.70 -4.79
CA GLU A 45 7.80 -3.90 -5.19
C GLU A 45 6.78 -4.22 -4.11
N VAL A 46 5.50 -4.26 -4.48
CA VAL A 46 4.41 -4.62 -3.59
C VAL A 46 3.87 -5.97 -4.02
N TYR A 47 3.41 -6.75 -3.06
CA TYR A 47 2.51 -7.88 -3.28
C TYR A 47 1.27 -7.65 -2.45
N THR A 48 0.08 -7.81 -3.03
CA THR A 48 -1.17 -7.58 -2.33
C THR A 48 -2.22 -8.64 -2.64
N SER A 49 -3.10 -8.89 -1.68
CA SER A 49 -4.28 -9.72 -1.89
C SER A 49 -5.45 -9.27 -1.04
N ILE A 50 -6.66 -9.40 -1.58
CA ILE A 50 -7.90 -9.11 -0.86
C ILE A 50 -8.09 -10.16 0.23
N ALA A 51 -8.20 -9.73 1.48
CA ALA A 51 -8.59 -10.58 2.60
C ALA A 51 -10.12 -10.82 2.58
N PHE A 52 -10.89 -9.74 2.46
CA PHE A 52 -12.34 -9.75 2.28
C PHE A 52 -12.83 -8.43 1.69
N ALA A 53 -14.06 -8.40 1.17
CA ALA A 53 -14.73 -7.19 0.72
C ALA A 53 -16.20 -7.13 1.14
N LEU A 54 -16.68 -5.91 1.41
CA LEU A 54 -18.10 -5.60 1.55
C LEU A 54 -18.60 -5.03 0.21
N VAL A 55 -19.53 -5.73 -0.43
CA VAL A 55 -20.16 -5.34 -1.71
C VAL A 55 -21.66 -5.57 -1.57
N ASP A 56 -22.49 -4.57 -1.90
CA ASP A 56 -23.95 -4.62 -1.72
C ASP A 56 -24.40 -5.07 -0.32
N ASP A 57 -23.80 -4.51 0.74
CA ASP A 57 -24.04 -4.89 2.14
C ASP A 57 -23.73 -6.36 2.49
N MET A 58 -23.07 -7.10 1.60
CA MET A 58 -22.65 -8.49 1.82
C MET A 58 -21.13 -8.60 1.94
N LEU A 59 -20.69 -9.35 2.95
CA LEU A 59 -19.28 -9.66 3.17
C LEU A 59 -18.88 -10.88 2.35
N TYR A 60 -17.82 -10.73 1.56
CA TYR A 60 -17.27 -11.76 0.69
C TYR A 60 -15.82 -12.02 1.02
N SER A 61 -15.45 -13.30 1.10
CA SER A 61 -14.05 -13.71 0.98
C SER A 61 -13.56 -13.54 -0.47
N ARG A 62 -12.24 -13.53 -0.67
CA ARG A 62 -11.63 -13.48 -2.00
C ARG A 62 -12.15 -14.56 -2.95
N ASP A 63 -12.30 -15.79 -2.45
CA ASP A 63 -12.77 -16.91 -3.26
C ASP A 63 -14.24 -16.74 -3.66
N GLU A 64 -15.09 -16.22 -2.77
CA GLU A 64 -16.48 -15.92 -3.09
C GLU A 64 -16.60 -14.76 -4.08
N LEU A 65 -15.74 -13.74 -3.99
CA LEU A 65 -15.64 -12.70 -5.02
C LEU A 65 -15.24 -13.30 -6.37
N ALA A 66 -14.24 -14.17 -6.40
CA ALA A 66 -13.78 -14.81 -7.65
C ALA A 66 -14.84 -15.72 -8.27
N LEU A 67 -15.73 -16.30 -7.45
CA LEU A 67 -16.89 -17.05 -7.93
C LEU A 67 -17.99 -16.15 -8.48
N ARG A 68 -18.24 -14.98 -7.87
CA ARG A 68 -19.31 -14.04 -8.27
C ARG A 68 -18.91 -13.19 -9.48
N PHE A 69 -17.75 -12.55 -9.43
CA PHE A 69 -17.29 -11.57 -10.43
C PHE A 69 -16.28 -12.17 -11.42
N GLY A 70 -15.75 -13.36 -11.13
CA GLY A 70 -14.72 -14.01 -11.93
C GLY A 70 -13.32 -13.77 -11.39
N LYS A 71 -12.46 -14.78 -11.54
CA LYS A 71 -11.08 -14.73 -11.03
C LYS A 71 -10.25 -13.64 -11.69
N GLU A 72 -10.45 -13.41 -12.99
CA GLU A 72 -9.71 -12.40 -13.76
C GLU A 72 -9.98 -11.00 -13.20
N GLU A 73 -11.23 -10.72 -12.86
CA GLU A 73 -11.64 -9.42 -12.33
C GLU A 73 -11.07 -9.15 -10.93
N VAL A 74 -11.14 -10.14 -10.03
CA VAL A 74 -10.51 -10.03 -8.70
C VAL A 74 -9.00 -9.81 -8.82
N THR A 75 -8.37 -10.52 -9.75
CA THR A 75 -6.92 -10.40 -9.99
C THR A 75 -6.56 -9.03 -10.59
N ARG A 76 -7.41 -8.48 -11.47
CA ARG A 76 -7.25 -7.13 -12.02
C ARG A 76 -7.22 -6.07 -10.91
N ILE A 77 -8.13 -6.18 -9.93
CA ILE A 77 -8.18 -5.27 -8.80
C ILE A 77 -6.94 -5.42 -7.91
N GLU A 78 -6.53 -6.64 -7.59
CA GLU A 78 -5.29 -6.87 -6.84
C GLU A 78 -4.07 -6.27 -7.56
N ALA A 79 -3.96 -6.49 -8.87
CA ALA A 79 -2.86 -5.96 -9.70
C ALA A 79 -2.85 -4.43 -9.73
N TYR A 80 -4.00 -3.76 -9.85
CA TYR A 80 -4.08 -2.31 -9.78
C TYR A 80 -3.50 -1.75 -8.46
N TYR A 81 -3.86 -2.36 -7.34
CA TYR A 81 -3.32 -1.95 -6.04
C TYR A 81 -1.84 -2.32 -5.88
N GLU A 82 -1.40 -3.42 -6.47
CA GLU A 82 -0.01 -3.89 -6.45
C GLU A 82 0.93 -2.97 -7.23
N GLU A 83 0.55 -2.60 -8.45
CA GLU A 83 1.43 -1.94 -9.41
C GLU A 83 1.32 -0.40 -9.36
N GLU A 84 0.16 0.13 -8.96
CA GLU A 84 -0.09 1.57 -9.01
C GLU A 84 -0.35 2.15 -7.61
N ALA A 85 -1.45 1.78 -6.97
CA ALA A 85 -1.95 2.53 -5.81
C ALA A 85 -1.08 2.39 -4.55
N PHE A 86 -0.66 1.19 -4.16
CA PHE A 86 0.21 1.04 -2.98
C PHE A 86 1.62 1.61 -3.21
N PRO A 87 2.27 1.41 -4.37
CA PRO A 87 3.52 2.10 -4.67
C PRO A 87 3.40 3.63 -4.59
N GLU A 88 2.34 4.24 -5.12
CA GLU A 88 2.11 5.69 -5.03
C GLU A 88 1.99 6.13 -3.56
N GLU A 89 1.17 5.45 -2.75
CA GLU A 89 1.03 5.76 -1.33
C GLU A 89 2.34 5.62 -0.57
N LEU A 90 3.10 4.55 -0.82
CA LEU A 90 4.41 4.34 -0.20
C LEU A 90 5.40 5.44 -0.59
N ASN A 91 5.36 5.92 -1.83
CA ASN A 91 6.15 7.07 -2.26
C ASN A 91 5.71 8.36 -1.54
N ASP A 92 4.41 8.59 -1.36
CA ASP A 92 3.89 9.73 -0.60
C ASP A 92 4.30 9.72 0.87
N PHE A 93 4.32 8.54 1.50
CA PHE A 93 4.87 8.39 2.85
C PHE A 93 6.39 8.61 2.91
N GLU A 94 7.11 8.30 1.83
CA GLU A 94 8.52 8.64 1.68
C GLU A 94 8.76 10.10 1.33
N ASN A 95 7.79 10.82 0.76
CA ASN A 95 7.92 12.22 0.37
C ASN A 95 7.75 13.23 1.52
N ILE A 96 7.68 12.77 2.78
CA ILE A 96 7.97 13.65 3.93
C ILE A 96 9.49 13.83 4.06
N TYR A 97 10.11 14.41 3.03
CA TYR A 97 11.45 15.00 3.12
C TYR A 97 11.41 16.41 2.55
N ASP A 98 11.44 17.36 3.49
CA ASP A 98 12.03 18.69 3.46
C ASP A 98 12.33 19.24 2.05
N ASP A 99 11.50 20.18 1.60
CA ASP A 99 11.89 21.12 0.54
C ASP A 99 13.28 21.70 0.90
N GLU A 100 14.26 21.49 0.04
CA GLU A 100 15.64 22.02 0.09
C GLU A 100 16.70 21.19 0.86
N ASP A 101 17.27 20.17 0.21
CA ASP A 101 18.70 19.77 0.33
C ASP A 101 19.29 19.60 1.76
N ALA A 102 18.47 19.35 2.78
CA ALA A 102 18.94 19.17 4.15
C ALA A 102 19.43 17.73 4.35
N LYS A 103 20.76 17.56 4.40
CA LYS A 103 21.36 16.29 4.83
C LYS A 103 20.93 15.98 6.26
N PHE A 104 20.27 14.83 6.44
CA PHE A 104 19.92 14.24 7.72
C PHE A 104 21.08 14.34 8.73
N ASP A 105 20.91 15.15 9.78
CA ASP A 105 21.83 15.27 10.92
C ASP A 105 21.27 14.49 12.12
N PRO A 106 21.71 13.23 12.35
CA PRO A 106 21.25 12.43 13.49
C PRO A 106 21.60 13.08 14.85
N ALA A 107 22.56 14.01 14.91
CA ALA A 107 22.87 14.74 16.14
C ALA A 107 21.83 15.83 16.45
N ALA A 108 21.06 16.32 15.47
CA ALA A 108 19.96 17.25 15.69
C ALA A 108 18.76 16.56 16.35
N ILE A 109 18.46 15.31 15.96
CA ILE A 109 17.39 14.51 16.57
C ILE A 109 17.73 14.18 18.03
N LEU A 110 18.98 13.81 18.32
CA LEU A 110 19.42 13.54 19.69
C LEU A 110 19.33 14.78 20.59
N ARG A 111 19.70 15.97 20.07
CA ARG A 111 19.52 17.25 20.79
C ARG A 111 18.05 17.64 20.98
N ALA A 112 17.19 17.38 19.99
CA ALA A 112 15.75 17.62 20.11
C ALA A 112 15.06 16.65 21.07
N ALA A 113 15.63 15.46 21.29
CA ALA A 113 15.14 14.46 22.23
C ALA A 113 15.65 14.64 23.67
N GLU A 114 16.65 15.51 23.91
CA GLU A 114 17.17 15.79 25.27
C GLU A 114 16.09 16.20 26.30
N PRO A 115 15.05 17.00 25.96
CA PRO A 115 13.99 17.34 26.92
C PRO A 115 13.17 16.13 27.38
N PHE A 116 13.02 15.12 26.53
CA PHE A 116 12.22 13.92 26.83
C PHE A 116 13.02 12.85 27.57
N LEU A 117 14.33 12.74 27.28
CA LEU A 117 15.22 11.81 27.99
C LEU A 117 15.51 12.25 29.43
N ALA A 118 15.44 13.56 29.73
CA ALA A 118 15.56 14.07 31.10
C ALA A 118 14.32 13.78 31.97
N ILE A 119 13.13 13.69 31.38
CA ILE A 119 11.87 13.37 32.09
C ILE A 119 11.76 11.86 32.38
N ALA A 120 12.41 11.01 31.59
CA ALA A 120 12.41 9.55 31.79
C ALA A 120 13.48 9.07 32.80
N ALA A 121 14.28 9.97 33.37
CA ALA A 121 15.36 9.66 34.31
C ALA A 121 15.05 10.06 35.78
N GLU A 122 13.83 10.52 36.08
CA GLU A 122 13.31 10.69 37.46
C GLU A 122 12.29 9.60 37.82
#